data_AF-A0A1G2DV29-F1
#
_entry.id   AF-A0A1G2DV29-F1
#
_cell.length_a   1.000
_cell.length_b   1.000
_cell.length_c   1.000
_cell.angle_alpha   90.00
_cell.angle_beta   90.00
_cell.angle_gamma   90.00
#
_symmetry.space_group_name_H-M   'P 1'
#
loop_
_entity.id
_entity.type
_entity.pdbx_description
1 polymer ?
#
loop_
_entity_poly.entity_id
_entity_poly.type
_entity_poly.pdbx_seq_one_letter_code
_entity_poly.pdbx_strand_id
1 'polypeptide(L)'
;MRKKEKALVVVAHPDDETIWMAGMILNSKNIDWTIFSLCRKDDPDRAPKFKKVCDYYEVQGIISDLEDEEIMNIKESLPEIEKRIKKELRTDRFDYIFTHGLNGEYGHIRHIGIHKIVKKLIREKKLFCHRLFFFAYKLNSQKRIINYPDKAVDLIFNLTSEELKAKKNIIKKIYGFSQKSFENRSCLKKETFIRI
;
A
#
# COMPACT_ATOMS: atom_id res chain seq x y z
N MET A 1 9.08 26.41 12.79
CA MET A 1 8.94 25.50 11.63
C MET A 1 7.56 24.87 11.68
N ARG A 2 6.79 24.84 10.57
CA ARG A 2 5.51 24.10 10.54
C ARG A 2 5.80 22.61 10.72
N LYS A 3 5.02 21.93 11.57
CA LYS A 3 5.10 20.48 11.77
C LYS A 3 4.78 19.80 10.43
N LYS A 4 5.60 18.82 10.01
CA LYS A 4 5.31 18.00 8.83
C LYS A 4 4.03 17.21 9.07
N GLU A 5 3.19 17.10 8.04
CA GLU A 5 2.04 16.19 8.05
C GLU A 5 2.55 14.75 8.09
N LYS A 6 1.80 13.85 8.73
CA LYS A 6 2.14 12.43 8.87
C LYS A 6 1.22 11.58 8.02
N ALA A 7 1.80 10.67 7.25
CA ALA A 7 1.02 9.73 6.44
C ALA A 7 1.45 8.28 6.72
N LEU A 8 0.46 7.39 6.74
CA LEU A 8 0.66 5.95 6.86
C LEU A 8 0.13 5.23 5.63
N VAL A 9 0.91 4.30 5.11
CA VAL A 9 0.54 3.40 4.02
C VAL A 9 0.49 1.98 4.58
N VAL A 10 -0.69 1.36 4.64
CA VAL A 10 -0.87 -0.01 5.12
C VAL A 10 -1.09 -0.94 3.94
N VAL A 11 -0.19 -1.90 3.76
CA VAL A 11 -0.20 -2.84 2.63
C VAL A 11 -0.02 -4.29 3.08
N ALA A 12 -0.42 -5.23 2.24
CA ALA A 12 -0.21 -6.64 2.50
C ALA A 12 1.25 -7.03 2.30
N HIS A 13 1.81 -6.82 1.11
CA HIS A 13 3.09 -7.38 0.71
C HIS A 13 4.16 -6.31 0.48
N PRO A 14 5.45 -6.68 0.56
CA PRO A 14 6.54 -5.81 0.13
C PRO A 14 6.62 -5.60 -1.38
N ASP A 15 6.01 -4.54 -1.91
CA ASP A 15 5.97 -4.11 -3.32
C ASP A 15 4.68 -3.35 -3.59
N ASP A 16 3.60 -3.69 -2.89
CA ASP A 16 2.30 -3.03 -2.96
C ASP A 16 2.43 -1.51 -2.78
N GLU A 17 3.23 -1.04 -1.81
CA GLU A 17 3.47 0.39 -1.59
C GLU A 17 4.03 1.06 -2.86
N THR A 18 4.84 0.32 -3.60
CA THR A 18 5.44 0.79 -4.84
C THR A 18 4.45 0.71 -5.99
N ILE A 19 3.79 -0.44 -6.19
CA ILE A 19 2.84 -0.71 -7.29
C ILE A 19 1.70 0.31 -7.25
N TRP A 20 1.15 0.58 -6.06
CA TRP A 20 -0.04 1.40 -5.93
C TRP A 20 0.26 2.89 -5.75
N MET A 21 1.38 3.28 -5.12
CA MET A 21 1.56 4.71 -4.77
C MET A 21 3.00 5.24 -4.65
N ALA A 22 4.02 4.60 -5.25
CA ALA A 22 5.40 5.10 -5.23
C ALA A 22 5.52 6.57 -5.68
N GLY A 23 4.75 6.94 -6.71
CA GLY A 23 4.78 8.26 -7.30
C GLY A 23 4.40 9.36 -6.32
N MET A 24 3.30 9.16 -5.60
CA MET A 24 2.85 10.07 -4.55
C MET A 24 3.88 10.19 -3.42
N ILE A 25 4.45 9.07 -2.96
CA ILE A 25 5.45 9.04 -1.89
C ILE A 25 6.69 9.85 -2.31
N LEU A 26 7.25 9.54 -3.48
CA LEU A 26 8.48 10.15 -3.97
C LEU A 26 8.35 11.66 -4.22
N ASN A 27 7.16 12.13 -4.59
CA ASN A 27 6.91 13.54 -4.89
C ASN A 27 6.39 14.37 -3.72
N SER A 28 6.14 13.76 -2.57
CA SER A 28 5.58 14.44 -1.39
C SER A 28 6.58 14.45 -0.22
N LYS A 29 7.78 14.98 -0.45
CA LYS A 29 8.92 14.98 0.50
C LYS A 29 8.70 15.82 1.78
N ASN A 30 7.68 16.68 1.77
CA ASN A 30 7.24 17.44 2.93
C ASN A 30 6.37 16.63 3.92
N ILE A 31 5.93 15.43 3.53
CA ILE A 31 5.16 14.51 4.39
C ILE A 31 6.11 13.54 5.07
N ASP A 32 5.87 13.28 6.35
CA ASP A 32 6.54 12.25 7.14
C ASP A 32 5.81 10.91 6.95
N TRP A 33 6.37 10.06 6.09
CA TRP A 33 5.74 8.81 5.66
C TRP A 33 6.16 7.61 6.51
N THR A 34 5.18 6.78 6.86
CA THR A 34 5.38 5.44 7.38
C THR A 34 4.72 4.43 6.44
N ILE A 35 5.42 3.35 6.08
CA ILE A 35 4.89 2.24 5.30
C ILE A 35 4.88 1.01 6.18
N PHE A 36 3.72 0.36 6.30
CA PHE A 36 3.55 -0.88 7.04
C PHE A 36 3.10 -2.01 6.11
N SER A 37 4.02 -2.93 5.83
CA SER A 37 3.73 -4.20 5.14
C SER A 37 3.43 -5.31 6.16
N LEU A 38 2.31 -6.01 6.00
CA LEU A 38 1.84 -6.96 7.00
C LEU A 38 2.42 -8.37 6.86
N CYS A 39 2.90 -8.74 5.68
CA CYS A 39 3.43 -10.06 5.35
C CYS A 39 4.96 -10.06 5.15
N ARG A 40 5.56 -11.25 5.15
CA ARG A 40 6.92 -11.51 4.66
C ARG A 40 8.06 -10.83 5.45
N LYS A 41 7.92 -10.66 6.76
CA LYS A 41 9.02 -10.16 7.61
C LYS A 41 10.17 -11.15 7.70
N ASP A 42 9.87 -12.44 7.78
CA ASP A 42 10.88 -13.49 7.93
C ASP A 42 11.30 -14.09 6.57
N ASP A 43 10.78 -13.54 5.46
CA ASP A 43 11.18 -13.92 4.11
C ASP A 43 12.60 -13.40 3.79
N PRO A 44 13.57 -14.29 3.54
CA PRO A 44 14.98 -13.90 3.35
C PRO A 44 15.23 -13.15 2.04
N ASP A 45 14.30 -13.18 1.09
CA ASP A 45 14.37 -12.41 -0.16
C ASP A 45 13.58 -11.10 -0.06
N ARG A 46 12.32 -11.14 0.37
CA ARG A 46 11.40 -9.98 0.32
C ARG A 46 11.65 -8.96 1.42
N ALA A 47 11.91 -9.38 2.66
CA ALA A 47 12.15 -8.47 3.78
C ALA A 47 13.34 -7.50 3.56
N PRO A 48 14.54 -7.97 3.12
CA PRO A 48 15.64 -7.05 2.86
C PRO A 48 15.38 -6.10 1.67
N LYS A 49 14.58 -6.53 0.68
CA LYS A 49 14.17 -5.67 -0.44
C LYS A 49 13.20 -4.58 0.01
N PHE A 50 12.23 -4.91 0.86
CA PHE A 50 11.34 -3.93 1.48
C PHE A 50 12.11 -2.82 2.19
N LYS A 51 13.09 -3.22 3.01
CA LYS A 51 13.94 -2.28 3.75
C LYS A 51 14.71 -1.36 2.79
N LYS A 52 15.31 -1.92 1.74
CA LYS A 52 16.01 -1.12 0.71
C LYS A 52 15.09 -0.11 0.02
N VAL A 53 13.82 -0.46 -0.21
CA VAL A 53 12.83 0.45 -0.79
C VAL A 53 12.45 1.57 0.19
N CYS A 54 12.22 1.24 1.47
CA CYS A 54 11.95 2.25 2.49
C CYS A 54 13.14 3.21 2.66
N ASP A 55 14.37 2.68 2.66
CA ASP A 55 15.61 3.47 2.70
C ASP A 55 15.71 4.38 1.45
N TYR A 56 15.38 3.87 0.26
CA TYR A 56 15.35 4.64 -0.99
C TYR A 56 14.29 5.75 -0.99
N TYR A 57 13.13 5.52 -0.36
CA TYR A 57 12.09 6.54 -0.23
C TYR A 57 12.38 7.56 0.88
N GLU A 58 13.31 7.25 1.79
CA GLU A 58 13.61 8.02 3.01
C GLU A 58 12.40 8.04 3.96
N VAL A 59 11.78 6.87 4.16
CA VAL A 59 10.55 6.72 4.96
C VAL A 59 10.72 5.68 6.05
N GLN A 60 9.88 5.74 7.09
CA GLN A 60 9.85 4.69 8.10
C GLN A 60 9.19 3.43 7.53
N GLY A 61 9.92 2.31 7.51
CA GLY A 61 9.38 0.99 7.15
C GLY A 61 9.05 0.15 8.37
N ILE A 62 7.84 -0.42 8.42
CA ILE A 62 7.40 -1.43 9.38
C ILE A 62 7.05 -2.69 8.57
N ILE A 63 7.49 -3.85 9.02
CA ILE A 63 7.15 -5.13 8.40
C ILE A 63 6.75 -6.14 9.48
N SER A 64 5.76 -6.98 9.18
CA SER A 64 5.26 -8.05 10.04
C SER A 64 5.16 -9.37 9.26
N ASP A 65 4.94 -10.48 9.96
CA ASP A 65 4.85 -11.82 9.36
C ASP A 65 3.43 -12.38 9.45
N LEU A 66 2.48 -11.73 8.76
CA LEU A 66 1.20 -12.37 8.44
C LEU A 66 1.44 -13.44 7.38
N GLU A 67 0.76 -14.58 7.53
CA GLU A 67 0.83 -15.68 6.58
C GLU A 67 0.35 -15.24 5.19
N ASP A 68 1.14 -15.55 4.18
CA ASP A 68 1.01 -15.00 2.83
C ASP A 68 0.60 -16.01 1.75
N GLU A 69 0.67 -17.30 2.05
CA GLU A 69 0.41 -18.42 1.13
C GLU A 69 -1.10 -18.70 0.93
N GLU A 70 -1.94 -17.74 1.29
CA GLU A 70 -3.40 -17.83 1.26
C GLU A 70 -4.00 -19.03 2.03
N ILE A 71 -3.26 -19.62 2.98
CA ILE A 71 -3.74 -20.76 3.79
C ILE A 71 -4.91 -20.33 4.65
N MET A 72 -4.79 -19.17 5.32
CA MET A 72 -5.91 -18.57 6.02
C MET A 72 -6.88 -17.92 5.02
N ASN A 73 -8.15 -18.26 5.09
CA ASN A 73 -9.17 -17.50 4.37
C ASN A 73 -9.33 -16.08 4.94
N ILE A 74 -10.18 -15.26 4.32
CA ILE A 74 -10.39 -13.87 4.75
C ILE A 74 -10.81 -13.82 6.22
N LYS A 75 -11.77 -14.65 6.65
CA LYS A 75 -12.31 -14.62 8.02
C LYS A 75 -11.26 -14.98 9.05
N GLU A 76 -10.45 -16.00 8.76
CA GLU A 76 -9.36 -16.47 9.62
C GLU A 76 -8.23 -15.45 9.77
N SER A 77 -7.91 -14.71 8.70
CA SER A 77 -6.86 -13.68 8.75
C SER A 77 -7.27 -12.39 9.46
N LEU A 78 -8.58 -12.09 9.60
CA LEU A 78 -9.04 -10.83 10.21
C LEU A 78 -8.49 -10.55 11.62
N PRO A 79 -8.56 -11.50 12.59
CA PRO A 79 -8.03 -11.27 13.93
C PRO A 79 -6.51 -11.06 13.94
N GLU A 80 -5.78 -11.77 13.08
CA GLU A 80 -4.33 -11.68 12.97
C GLU A 80 -3.86 -10.35 12.35
N ILE A 81 -4.60 -9.85 11.36
CA ILE A 81 -4.41 -8.50 10.78
C ILE A 81 -4.67 -7.43 11.86
N GLU A 82 -5.79 -7.53 12.57
CA GLU A 82 -6.16 -6.57 13.63
C GLU A 82 -5.13 -6.54 14.76
N LYS A 83 -4.64 -7.70 15.18
CA LYS A 83 -3.59 -7.84 16.19
C LYS A 83 -2.31 -7.11 15.78
N ARG A 84 -1.86 -7.30 14.54
CA ARG A 84 -0.64 -6.66 13.99
C ARG A 84 -0.78 -5.14 13.91
N ILE A 85 -1.88 -4.65 13.33
CA ILE A 85 -2.15 -3.21 13.24
C ILE A 85 -2.19 -2.56 14.63
N LYS A 86 -2.89 -3.16 15.59
CA LYS A 86 -2.92 -2.64 16.97
C LYS A 86 -1.58 -2.73 17.67
N LYS A 87 -0.76 -3.74 17.39
CA LYS A 87 0.55 -3.89 18.03
C LYS A 87 1.48 -2.77 17.62
N GLU A 88 1.53 -2.47 16.32
CA GLU A 88 2.50 -1.53 15.76
C GLU A 88 2.02 -0.07 15.75
N LEU A 89 0.70 0.20 15.66
CA LEU A 89 0.14 1.55 15.43
C LEU A 89 -0.72 2.09 16.59
N ARG A 90 -0.52 1.55 17.79
CA ARG A 90 -1.48 1.55 18.92
C ARG A 90 -1.99 2.93 19.35
N THR A 91 -1.16 3.96 19.29
CA THR A 91 -1.49 5.33 19.73
C THR A 91 -1.19 6.38 18.67
N ASP A 92 -0.86 5.94 17.46
CA ASP A 92 -0.43 6.84 16.41
C ASP A 92 -1.60 7.60 15.80
N ARG A 93 -1.31 8.84 15.41
CA ARG A 93 -2.24 9.73 14.71
C ARG A 93 -1.57 10.18 13.43
N PHE A 94 -2.30 10.00 12.34
CA PHE A 94 -1.86 10.40 11.01
C PHE A 94 -2.78 11.50 10.47
N ASP A 95 -2.26 12.34 9.58
CA ASP A 95 -3.10 13.21 8.78
C ASP A 95 -3.76 12.39 7.66
N TYR A 96 -3.00 11.45 7.09
CA TYR A 96 -3.43 10.62 5.97
C TYR A 96 -3.19 9.14 6.24
N ILE A 97 -4.16 8.29 5.91
CA ILE A 97 -3.95 6.84 5.81
C ILE A 97 -4.31 6.39 4.39
N PHE A 98 -3.43 5.62 3.78
CA PHE A 98 -3.62 4.95 2.50
C PHE A 98 -3.61 3.44 2.71
N THR A 99 -4.53 2.70 2.08
CA THR A 99 -4.59 1.23 2.16
C THR A 99 -5.37 0.65 0.99
N HIS A 100 -5.38 -0.67 0.87
CA HIS A 100 -6.15 -1.41 -0.14
C HIS A 100 -7.64 -1.04 -0.23
N GLY A 101 -8.17 -1.13 -1.45
CA GLY A 101 -9.58 -0.98 -1.78
C GLY A 101 -10.43 -2.21 -1.43
N LEU A 102 -11.75 -2.02 -1.48
CA LEU A 102 -12.73 -3.06 -1.09
C LEU A 102 -12.60 -4.35 -1.91
N ASN A 103 -12.18 -4.23 -3.17
CA ASN A 103 -11.97 -5.35 -4.09
C ASN A 103 -10.58 -5.98 -3.97
N GLY A 104 -9.68 -5.44 -3.13
CA GLY A 104 -8.28 -5.86 -3.05
C GLY A 104 -7.53 -5.73 -4.38
N GLU A 105 -7.85 -4.70 -5.18
CA GLU A 105 -7.32 -4.34 -6.51
C GLU A 105 -7.53 -5.40 -7.61
N TYR A 106 -7.07 -6.63 -7.37
CA TYR A 106 -7.19 -7.79 -8.22
C TYR A 106 -7.84 -9.00 -7.52
N GLY A 107 -8.49 -8.78 -6.37
CA GLY A 107 -9.20 -9.81 -5.62
C GLY A 107 -8.36 -10.50 -4.55
N HIS A 108 -7.16 -9.99 -4.23
CA HIS A 108 -6.26 -10.64 -3.29
C HIS A 108 -6.85 -10.67 -1.87
N ILE A 109 -6.87 -11.84 -1.24
CA ILE A 109 -7.58 -12.02 0.04
C ILE A 109 -6.95 -11.23 1.19
N ARG A 110 -5.62 -11.06 1.20
CA ARG A 110 -4.91 -10.25 2.20
C ARG A 110 -5.25 -8.76 2.04
N HIS A 111 -5.38 -8.28 0.81
CA HIS A 111 -5.74 -6.88 0.54
C HIS A 111 -7.16 -6.58 1.05
N ILE A 112 -8.11 -7.49 0.76
CA ILE A 112 -9.49 -7.41 1.25
C ILE A 112 -9.54 -7.46 2.78
N GLY A 113 -8.75 -8.33 3.41
CA GLY A 113 -8.65 -8.44 4.86
C GLY A 113 -8.17 -7.14 5.50
N ILE A 114 -7.10 -6.55 4.96
CA ILE A 114 -6.53 -5.28 5.43
C ILE A 114 -7.52 -4.14 5.25
N HIS A 115 -8.16 -4.03 4.08
CA HIS A 115 -9.23 -3.05 3.85
C HIS A 115 -10.30 -3.12 4.94
N LYS A 116 -10.81 -4.32 5.22
CA LYS A 116 -11.85 -4.55 6.23
C LYS A 116 -11.40 -4.13 7.63
N ILE A 117 -10.18 -4.51 8.03
CA ILE A 117 -9.67 -4.21 9.37
C ILE A 117 -9.33 -2.74 9.54
N VAL A 118 -8.64 -2.11 8.58
CA VAL A 118 -8.34 -0.66 8.66
C VAL A 118 -9.64 0.13 8.79
N LYS A 119 -10.63 -0.14 7.91
CA LYS A 119 -11.94 0.51 7.98
C LYS A 119 -12.63 0.29 9.33
N LYS A 120 -12.59 -0.94 9.86
CA LYS A 120 -13.14 -1.28 11.19
C LYS A 120 -12.46 -0.48 12.29
N LEU A 121 -11.12 -0.41 12.30
CA LEU A 121 -10.36 0.26 13.36
C LEU A 121 -10.51 1.78 13.35
N ILE A 122 -10.63 2.40 12.17
CA ILE A 122 -10.99 3.83 12.06
C ILE A 122 -12.37 4.08 12.66
N ARG A 123 -13.38 3.28 12.26
CA ARG A 123 -14.76 3.40 12.76
C ARG A 123 -14.84 3.22 14.28
N GLU A 124 -14.08 2.28 14.82
CA GLU A 124 -14.01 1.99 16.26
C GLU A 124 -13.10 2.96 17.04
N LYS A 125 -12.53 3.98 16.38
CA LYS A 125 -11.59 4.94 16.98
C LYS A 125 -10.41 4.25 17.67
N LYS A 126 -9.87 3.21 17.03
CA LYS A 126 -8.67 2.44 17.45
C LYS A 126 -7.47 2.68 16.55
N LEU A 127 -7.69 3.34 15.42
CA LEU A 127 -6.69 3.90 14.52
C LEU A 127 -7.20 5.29 14.14
N PHE A 128 -6.32 6.28 13.99
CA PHE A 128 -6.72 7.67 13.86
C PHE A 128 -6.10 8.34 12.64
N CYS A 129 -6.95 8.92 11.79
CA CYS A 129 -6.52 9.77 10.70
C CYS A 129 -7.47 10.96 10.47
N HIS A 130 -6.98 12.04 9.86
CA HIS A 130 -7.85 13.11 9.34
C HIS A 130 -8.54 12.71 8.03
N ARG A 131 -7.83 12.01 7.14
CA ARG A 131 -8.39 11.47 5.89
C ARG A 131 -7.93 10.04 5.63
N LEU A 132 -8.88 9.19 5.22
CA LEU A 132 -8.64 7.82 4.78
C LEU A 132 -8.79 7.74 3.27
N PHE A 133 -7.83 7.10 2.62
CA PHE A 133 -7.80 6.86 1.19
C PHE A 133 -7.64 5.37 0.90
N PHE A 134 -8.43 4.89 -0.04
CA PHE A 134 -8.33 3.54 -0.57
C PHE A 134 -7.75 3.54 -1.98
N PHE A 135 -6.84 2.61 -2.26
CA PHE A 135 -6.37 2.39 -3.63
C PHE A 135 -7.55 2.07 -4.55
N ALA A 136 -7.61 2.75 -5.68
CA ALA A 136 -8.72 2.65 -6.63
C ALA A 136 -8.23 2.02 -7.93
N TYR A 137 -8.08 0.70 -7.92
CA TYR A 137 -7.73 -0.10 -9.09
C TYR A 137 -8.66 -1.30 -9.22
N LYS A 138 -8.83 -1.79 -10.45
CA LYS A 138 -9.62 -2.99 -10.74
C LYS A 138 -9.03 -3.78 -11.90
N LEU A 139 -9.44 -5.03 -12.02
CA LEU A 139 -9.21 -5.80 -13.24
C LEU A 139 -10.18 -5.40 -14.34
N ASN A 140 -9.67 -5.30 -15.57
CA ASN A 140 -10.51 -5.27 -16.77
C ASN A 140 -10.89 -6.70 -17.22
N SER A 141 -11.66 -6.82 -18.31
CA SER A 141 -12.09 -8.13 -18.84
C SER A 141 -10.94 -9.03 -19.28
N GLN A 142 -9.76 -8.48 -19.58
CA GLN A 142 -8.54 -9.24 -19.88
C GLN A 142 -7.66 -9.48 -18.65
N LYS A 143 -8.19 -9.34 -17.42
CA LYS A 143 -7.46 -9.52 -16.16
C LYS A 143 -6.19 -8.66 -16.05
N ARG A 144 -6.25 -7.42 -16.56
CA ARG A 144 -5.20 -6.40 -16.39
C ARG A 144 -5.65 -5.34 -15.41
N ILE A 145 -4.73 -4.88 -14.57
CA ILE A 145 -4.95 -3.75 -13.67
C ILE A 145 -5.21 -2.48 -14.49
N ILE A 146 -6.30 -1.79 -14.16
CA ILE A 146 -6.69 -0.48 -14.68
C ILE A 146 -7.14 0.41 -13.51
N ASN A 147 -7.05 1.73 -13.69
CA ASN A 147 -7.67 2.67 -12.77
C ASN A 147 -9.20 2.59 -12.86
N TYR A 148 -9.90 3.02 -11.80
CA TYR A 148 -11.30 3.38 -11.92
C TYR A 148 -11.47 4.59 -12.87
N PRO A 149 -12.69 4.81 -13.42
CA PRO A 149 -12.96 6.04 -14.18
C PRO A 149 -12.65 7.29 -13.34
N ASP A 150 -12.09 8.33 -13.96
CA ASP A 150 -11.68 9.57 -13.25
C ASP A 150 -12.82 10.20 -12.41
N LYS A 151 -14.08 10.08 -12.87
CA LYS A 151 -15.27 10.57 -12.13
C LYS A 151 -15.64 9.78 -10.87
N ALA A 152 -15.02 8.62 -10.66
CA ALA A 152 -15.31 7.69 -9.57
C ALA A 152 -14.19 7.63 -8.53
N VAL A 153 -13.21 8.53 -8.62
CA VAL A 153 -12.07 8.63 -7.71
C VAL A 153 -11.94 10.07 -7.22
N ASP A 154 -11.46 10.26 -5.98
CA ASP A 154 -11.39 11.56 -5.33
C ASP A 154 -10.01 12.21 -5.45
N LEU A 155 -8.98 11.39 -5.68
CA LEU A 155 -7.60 11.84 -5.84
C LEU A 155 -6.92 11.08 -6.97
N ILE A 156 -6.30 11.83 -7.87
CA ILE A 156 -5.51 11.32 -9.00
C ILE A 156 -4.13 11.97 -8.95
N PHE A 157 -3.09 11.15 -8.86
CA PHE A 157 -1.71 11.57 -9.00
C PHE A 157 -1.17 11.10 -10.35
N ASN A 158 -0.85 12.05 -11.23
CA ASN A 158 -0.38 11.75 -12.59
C ASN A 158 1.14 11.73 -12.63
N LEU A 159 1.71 10.61 -13.07
CA LEU A 159 3.15 10.49 -13.27
C LEU A 159 3.54 10.95 -14.67
N THR A 160 4.65 11.69 -14.74
CA THR A 160 5.46 11.85 -15.94
C THR A 160 6.00 10.50 -16.41
N SER A 161 6.55 10.47 -17.63
CA SER A 161 7.16 9.26 -18.19
C SER A 161 8.39 8.85 -17.38
N GLU A 162 9.14 9.84 -16.88
CA GLU A 162 10.33 9.69 -16.06
C GLU A 162 10.00 9.08 -14.69
N GLU A 163 8.95 9.59 -14.03
CA GLU A 163 8.49 9.06 -12.74
C GLU A 163 7.92 7.65 -12.87
N LEU A 164 7.14 7.38 -13.92
CA LEU A 164 6.67 6.02 -14.20
C LEU A 164 7.85 5.06 -14.43
N LYS A 165 8.88 5.52 -15.15
CA LYS A 165 10.11 4.73 -15.36
C LYS A 165 10.86 4.51 -14.05
N ALA A 166 10.95 5.52 -13.18
CA ALA A 166 11.55 5.40 -11.85
C ALA A 166 10.80 4.39 -10.98
N LYS A 167 9.47 4.51 -10.91
CA LYS A 167 8.57 3.55 -10.25
C LYS A 167 8.80 2.11 -10.72
N LYS A 168 8.81 1.88 -12.04
CA LYS A 168 9.10 0.56 -12.62
C LYS A 168 10.54 0.07 -12.37
N ASN A 169 11.50 0.99 -12.26
CA ASN A 169 12.87 0.64 -11.90
C ASN A 169 12.99 0.16 -10.46
N ILE A 170 12.18 0.64 -9.52
CA ILE A 170 12.18 0.12 -8.15
C ILE A 170 11.70 -1.34 -8.14
N ILE A 171 10.57 -1.61 -8.80
CA ILE A 171 10.04 -2.98 -8.98
C ILE A 171 11.09 -3.89 -9.63
N LYS A 172 11.76 -3.42 -10.69
CA LYS A 172 12.74 -4.24 -11.42
C LYS A 172 14.06 -4.42 -10.68
N LYS A 173 14.67 -3.32 -10.22
CA LYS A 173 16.06 -3.29 -9.76
C LYS A 173 16.19 -3.55 -8.27
N ILE A 174 15.20 -3.16 -7.47
CA ILE A 174 15.23 -3.36 -6.01
C ILE A 174 14.46 -4.63 -5.66
N TYR A 175 13.20 -4.74 -6.09
CA TYR A 175 12.42 -5.95 -5.82
C TYR A 175 12.82 -7.16 -6.70
N GLY A 176 13.45 -6.93 -7.85
CA GLY A 176 13.95 -7.99 -8.72
C GLY A 176 12.90 -8.56 -9.69
N PHE A 177 11.71 -7.96 -9.79
CA PHE A 177 10.66 -8.46 -10.66
C PHE A 177 10.95 -8.17 -12.13
N SER A 178 10.66 -9.13 -13.01
CA SER A 178 10.88 -8.98 -14.45
C SER A 178 9.95 -7.92 -15.06
N GLN A 179 10.25 -7.45 -16.27
CA GLN A 179 9.36 -6.48 -16.93
C GLN A 179 7.99 -7.06 -17.32
N LYS A 180 7.91 -8.39 -17.48
CA LYS A 180 6.69 -9.11 -17.86
C LYS A 180 5.86 -9.55 -16.64
N SER A 181 6.39 -9.33 -15.43
CA SER A 181 5.76 -9.68 -14.16
C SER A 181 4.42 -8.97 -13.94
N PHE A 182 3.66 -9.42 -12.95
CA PHE A 182 2.42 -8.73 -12.57
C PHE A 182 2.75 -7.34 -12.02
N GLU A 183 3.68 -7.28 -11.07
CA GLU A 183 4.12 -6.11 -10.32
C GLU A 183 4.53 -4.97 -11.27
N ASN A 184 5.34 -5.27 -12.28
CA ASN A 184 5.79 -4.24 -13.23
C ASN A 184 4.68 -3.80 -14.21
N ARG A 185 3.77 -4.72 -14.59
CA ARG A 185 2.64 -4.38 -15.47
C ARG A 185 1.55 -3.60 -14.73
N SER A 186 1.41 -3.81 -13.43
CA SER A 186 0.46 -3.12 -12.54
C SER A 186 0.91 -1.70 -12.18
N CYS A 187 2.18 -1.34 -12.40
CA CYS A 187 2.64 0.04 -12.30
C CYS A 187 2.06 0.92 -13.42
N LEU A 188 0.92 1.57 -13.12
CA LEU A 188 0.22 2.49 -14.02
C LEU A 188 0.76 3.92 -13.92
N LYS A 189 0.50 4.71 -14.96
CA LYS A 189 0.85 6.15 -15.04
C LYS A 189 0.03 7.03 -14.10
N LYS A 190 -1.20 6.59 -13.77
CA LYS A 190 -2.07 7.27 -12.80
C LYS A 190 -2.11 6.48 -11.51
N GLU A 191 -1.90 7.16 -10.40
CA GLU A 191 -2.18 6.64 -9.07
C GLU A 191 -3.50 7.21 -8.57
N THR A 192 -4.45 6.36 -8.21
CA THR A 192 -5.84 6.77 -7.99
C THR A 192 -6.37 6.27 -6.67
N PHE A 193 -7.11 7.13 -5.99
CA PHE A 193 -7.59 6.89 -4.64
C PHE A 193 -9.04 7.35 -4.45
N ILE A 194 -9.79 6.61 -3.65
CA ILE A 194 -11.14 6.98 -3.17
C ILE A 194 -11.03 7.42 -1.72
N ARG A 195 -11.61 8.57 -1.37
CA ARG A 195 -11.66 9.12 -0.03
C ARG A 195 -12.94 8.68 0.68
N ILE A 196 -12.84 8.40 1.98
CA ILE A 196 -13.99 8.11 2.86
C ILE A 196 -14.10 9.14 3.97
#